data_AF-A0A6N4X884-F1
#
_entry.id   AF-A0A6N4X884-F1
#
_cell.length_a   1.000
_cell.length_b   1.000
_cell.length_c   1.000
_cell.angle_alpha   90.00
_cell.angle_beta   90.00
_cell.angle_gamma   90.00
#
_symmetry.space_group_name_H-M   'P 1'
#
loop_
_entity.id
_entity.type
_entity.pdbx_description
1 polymer ?
#
loop_
_entity_poly.entity_id
_entity_poly.type
_entity_poly.pdbx_seq_one_letter_code
_entity_poly.pdbx_strand_id
1 'polypeptide(L)'
;MRNNPFVTLLLLCCVEIMLYVYCGYINFVPFGDWEFSLAFLCFFIPVISVIINFCPMDSSYRKAFRYLTVFMVIVSIIIFIGFSYLLALGKAYQH
;
A
#
# COMPACT_ATOMS: atom_id res chain seq x y z
N MET A 1 -1.18 -23.80 -8.56
CA MET A 1 -0.12 -22.76 -8.53
C MET A 1 -0.39 -21.58 -9.46
N ARG A 2 -1.16 -21.73 -10.55
CA ARG A 2 -1.68 -20.61 -11.37
C ARG A 2 -2.78 -19.87 -10.57
N ASN A 3 -2.59 -18.59 -10.26
CA ASN A 3 -3.47 -17.70 -9.45
C ASN A 3 -3.40 -17.86 -7.92
N ASN A 4 -2.20 -17.85 -7.32
CA ASN A 4 -2.08 -17.66 -5.87
C ASN A 4 -2.14 -16.16 -5.51
N PRO A 5 -3.15 -15.70 -4.75
CA PRO A 5 -3.33 -14.27 -4.43
C PRO A 5 -2.15 -13.71 -3.63
N PHE A 6 -1.48 -14.53 -2.81
CA PHE A 6 -0.30 -14.13 -2.05
C PHE A 6 0.90 -13.75 -2.93
N VAL A 7 1.11 -14.47 -4.04
CA VAL A 7 2.22 -14.16 -4.97
C VAL A 7 1.94 -12.83 -5.68
N THR A 8 0.68 -12.59 -6.05
CA THR A 8 0.26 -11.32 -6.65
C THR A 8 0.45 -10.15 -5.68
N LEU A 9 0.08 -10.30 -4.41
CA LEU A 9 0.29 -9.28 -3.38
C LEU A 9 1.78 -8.95 -3.18
N LEU A 10 2.63 -9.99 -3.10
CA LEU A 10 4.07 -9.81 -2.96
C LEU A 10 4.66 -9.08 -4.16
N LEU A 11 4.26 -9.46 -5.38
CA LEU A 11 4.72 -8.80 -6.60
C LEU A 11 4.27 -7.32 -6.63
N LEU A 12 3.04 -7.04 -6.21
CA LEU A 12 2.48 -5.70 -6.17
C LEU A 12 3.24 -4.81 -5.18
N CYS A 13 3.59 -5.35 -4.01
CA CYS A 13 4.43 -4.68 -3.01
C CYS A 13 5.84 -4.38 -3.55
N CYS A 14 6.46 -5.34 -4.26
CA CYS A 14 7.75 -5.10 -4.92
C CYS A 14 7.68 -4.00 -5.98
N VAL A 15 6.60 -3.96 -6.78
CA VAL A 15 6.37 -2.90 -7.77
C VAL A 15 6.18 -1.54 -7.11
N GLU A 16 5.44 -1.47 -6.01
CA GLU A 16 5.24 -0.24 -5.23
C GLU A 16 6.55 0.31 -4.67
N ILE A 17 7.41 -0.55 -4.11
CA ILE A 17 8.74 -0.14 -3.62
C ILE A 17 9.60 0.41 -4.77
N MET A 18 9.63 -0.27 -5.92
CA MET A 18 10.37 0.20 -7.10
C MET A 18 9.82 1.53 -7.63
N LEU A 19 8.50 1.69 -7.65
CA LEU A 19 7.83 2.93 -8.06
C LEU A 19 8.19 4.07 -7.11
N TYR A 20 8.18 3.82 -5.80
CA TYR A 20 8.56 4.81 -4.79
C TYR A 20 10.01 5.27 -4.96
N VAL A 21 10.95 4.35 -5.17
CA VAL A 21 12.36 4.66 -5.46
C VAL A 21 12.49 5.48 -6.75
N TYR A 22 11.76 5.09 -7.79
CA TYR A 22 11.76 5.80 -9.07
C TYR A 22 11.20 7.23 -8.95
N CYS A 23 10.08 7.41 -8.25
CA CYS A 23 9.50 8.72 -7.96
C CYS A 23 10.47 9.63 -7.19
N GLY A 24 11.29 9.05 -6.32
CA GLY A 24 12.39 9.75 -5.66
C GLY A 24 13.49 10.17 -6.61
N TYR A 25 13.91 9.27 -7.49
CA TYR A 25 14.93 9.55 -8.48
C TYR A 25 14.56 10.73 -9.41
N ILE A 26 13.30 10.83 -9.80
CA ILE A 26 12.82 11.93 -10.66
C ILE A 26 12.36 13.19 -9.88
N ASN A 27 12.57 13.24 -8.56
CA ASN A 27 12.09 14.31 -7.67
C ASN A 27 10.57 14.59 -7.78
N PHE A 28 9.77 13.60 -8.16
CA PHE A 28 8.32 13.75 -8.29
C PHE A 28 7.61 13.79 -6.94
N VAL A 29 8.16 13.09 -5.95
CA VAL A 29 7.69 13.11 -4.56
C VAL A 29 8.74 13.85 -3.72
N PRO A 30 8.35 14.80 -2.85
CA PRO A 30 9.30 15.43 -1.94
C PRO A 30 9.87 14.37 -0.98
N PHE A 31 11.09 13.93 -1.26
CA PHE A 31 11.89 13.12 -0.34
C PHE A 31 12.28 14.00 0.84
N GLY A 32 11.43 14.05 1.86
CA GLY A 32 11.62 14.87 3.05
C GLY A 32 10.44 14.78 4.02
N ASP A 33 9.23 14.66 3.48
CA ASP A 33 8.01 14.50 4.28
C ASP A 33 7.75 13.01 4.56
N TRP A 34 8.37 12.53 5.63
CA TRP A 34 8.23 11.16 6.13
C TRP A 34 6.76 10.71 6.30
N GLU A 35 5.87 11.63 6.67
CA GLU A 35 4.43 11.40 6.80
C GLU A 35 3.77 11.11 5.44
N PHE A 36 4.14 11.89 4.41
CA PHE A 36 3.64 11.71 3.05
C PHE A 36 4.15 10.40 2.45
N SER A 37 5.44 10.10 2.62
CA SER A 37 6.03 8.83 2.18
C SER A 37 5.37 7.62 2.84
N LEU A 38 5.08 7.70 4.14
CA LEU A 38 4.41 6.62 4.87
C LEU A 38 2.97 6.42 4.38
N ALA A 39 2.22 7.50 4.21
CA ALA A 39 0.85 7.44 3.70
C ALA A 39 0.81 6.88 2.27
N PHE A 40 1.73 7.31 1.41
CA PHE A 40 1.84 6.80 0.04
C PHE A 40 2.09 5.29 0.04
N LEU A 41 3.08 4.82 0.78
CA LEU A 41 3.45 3.40 0.83
C LEU A 41 2.38 2.51 1.51
N CYS A 42 1.59 3.06 2.43
CA CYS A 42 0.52 2.29 3.07
C CYS A 42 -0.75 2.24 2.21
N PHE A 43 -1.10 3.32 1.52
CA PHE A 43 -2.42 3.46 0.90
C PHE A 43 -2.45 3.38 -0.62
N PHE A 44 -1.32 3.44 -1.34
CA PHE A 44 -1.32 3.43 -2.80
C PHE A 44 -1.88 2.12 -3.37
N ILE A 45 -1.38 0.97 -2.93
CA ILE A 45 -1.94 -0.35 -3.31
C ILE A 45 -3.43 -0.53 -2.93
N PRO A 46 -3.87 -0.23 -1.68
CA PRO A 46 -5.27 -0.29 -1.31
C PRO A 46 -6.17 0.60 -2.17
N VAL A 47 -5.74 1.83 -2.47
CA VAL A 47 -6.50 2.78 -3.31
C VAL A 47 -6.66 2.23 -4.72
N ILE A 48 -5.59 1.72 -5.35
CA ILE A 48 -5.67 1.08 -6.67
C ILE A 48 -6.60 -0.12 -6.64
N SER A 49 -6.53 -0.94 -5.59
CA SER A 49 -7.39 -2.11 -5.43
C SER A 49 -8.88 -1.72 -5.34
N VAL A 50 -9.19 -0.62 -4.65
CA VAL A 50 -10.55 -0.07 -4.58
C VAL A 50 -11.00 0.44 -5.95
N ILE A 51 -10.15 1.17 -6.68
CA ILE A 51 -10.46 1.66 -8.03
C ILE A 51 -10.76 0.49 -8.98
N ILE A 52 -9.94 -0.56 -8.97
CA ILE A 52 -10.13 -1.75 -9.81
C ILE A 52 -11.44 -2.46 -9.46
N ASN A 53 -11.85 -2.49 -8.19
CA ASN A 53 -13.11 -3.11 -7.77
C ASN A 53 -14.36 -2.40 -8.33
N PHE A 54 -14.25 -1.15 -8.78
CA PHE A 54 -15.31 -0.43 -9.50
C PHE A 54 -15.33 -0.72 -11.00
N CYS A 55 -14.27 -1.29 -11.57
CA CYS A 55 -14.19 -1.65 -12.98
C CYS A 55 -15.02 -2.91 -13.27
N PRO A 56 -15.73 -3.02 -14.41
CA PRO A 56 -16.47 -4.23 -14.77
C PRO A 56 -15.49 -5.41 -14.99
N MET A 57 -15.42 -6.28 -13.98
CA MET A 57 -14.63 -7.51 -13.97
C MET A 57 -15.53 -8.73 -14.09
N ASP A 58 -15.00 -9.81 -14.66
CA ASP A 58 -15.70 -11.10 -14.73
C ASP A 58 -16.22 -11.55 -13.37
N SER A 59 -17.47 -12.03 -13.36
CA SER A 59 -18.23 -12.35 -12.14
C SER A 59 -17.58 -13.43 -11.28
N SER A 60 -16.76 -14.29 -11.89
CA SER A 60 -16.08 -15.42 -11.21
C SER A 60 -15.08 -14.94 -10.14
N TYR A 61 -14.30 -13.88 -10.42
CA TYR A 61 -13.24 -13.41 -9.51
C TYR A 61 -13.66 -12.23 -8.63
N ARG A 62 -14.77 -11.57 -8.97
CA ARG A 62 -15.22 -10.33 -8.31
C ARG A 62 -15.47 -10.47 -6.80
N LYS A 63 -16.03 -11.59 -6.35
CA LYS A 63 -16.27 -11.81 -4.91
C LYS A 63 -14.97 -11.96 -4.12
N ALA A 64 -14.06 -12.82 -4.60
CA ALA A 64 -12.78 -13.05 -3.95
C ALA A 64 -11.91 -11.78 -3.93
N PHE A 65 -11.88 -11.05 -5.04
CA PHE A 65 -11.17 -9.77 -5.12
C PHE A 65 -11.72 -8.75 -4.14
N ARG A 66 -13.05 -8.61 -4.03
CA ARG A 66 -13.66 -7.69 -3.06
C ARG A 66 -13.25 -7.97 -1.62
N TYR A 67 -13.24 -9.24 -1.20
CA TYR A 67 -12.78 -9.60 0.15
C TYR A 67 -11.29 -9.28 0.34
N LEU A 68 -10.47 -9.55 -0.67
CA LEU A 68 -9.04 -9.19 -0.68
C LEU A 68 -8.84 -7.66 -0.55
N THR A 69 -9.61 -6.87 -1.30
CA THR A 69 -9.57 -5.40 -1.24
C THR A 69 -9.92 -4.90 0.15
N VAL A 70 -10.99 -5.42 0.77
CA VAL A 70 -11.38 -5.05 2.14
C VAL A 70 -10.30 -5.44 3.13
N PHE A 71 -9.74 -6.64 3.01
CA PHE A 71 -8.63 -7.08 3.87
C PHE A 71 -7.41 -6.16 3.76
N MET A 72 -7.02 -5.80 2.53
CA MET A 72 -5.89 -4.90 2.26
C MET A 72 -6.09 -3.52 2.87
N VAL A 73 -7.30 -2.96 2.76
CA VAL A 73 -7.64 -1.66 3.36
C VAL A 73 -7.54 -1.70 4.89
N ILE A 74 -7.98 -2.79 5.52
CA ILE A 74 -7.88 -2.93 6.98
C ILE A 74 -6.41 -3.03 7.41
N VAL A 75 -5.63 -3.88 6.73
CA VAL A 75 -4.22 -4.08 7.05
C VAL A 75 -3.41 -2.79 6.84
N SER A 76 -3.67 -2.03 5.78
CA SER A 76 -2.98 -0.77 5.55
C SER A 76 -3.24 0.27 6.63
N ILE A 77 -4.47 0.35 7.15
CA ILE A 77 -4.80 1.25 8.27
C ILE A 77 -4.04 0.82 9.53
N ILE A 78 -4.00 -0.47 9.84
CA ILE A 78 -3.28 -0.98 11.02
C ILE A 78 -1.78 -0.68 10.91
N ILE A 79 -1.18 -0.97 9.75
CA ILE A 79 0.24 -0.72 9.49
C ILE A 79 0.53 0.78 9.60
N PHE A 80 -0.30 1.63 9.00
CA PHE A 80 -0.13 3.07 9.05
C PHE A 80 -0.14 3.59 10.49
N ILE A 81 -1.13 3.21 11.31
CA ILE A 81 -1.21 3.59 12.73
C ILE A 81 0.03 3.10 13.49
N GLY A 82 0.42 1.84 13.28
CA GLY A 82 1.58 1.24 13.95
C GLY A 82 2.88 1.98 13.64
N PHE A 83 3.15 2.25 12.36
CA PHE A 83 4.35 3.00 11.97
C PHE A 83 4.29 4.46 12.41
N SER A 84 3.15 5.15 12.28
CA SER A 84 2.99 6.52 12.77
C SER A 84 3.27 6.61 14.27
N TYR A 85 2.79 5.65 15.07
CA TYR A 85 3.09 5.58 16.50
C TYR A 85 4.59 5.36 16.76
N LEU A 86 5.22 4.40 16.08
CA LEU A 86 6.65 4.12 16.24
C LEU A 86 7.53 5.32 15.86
N LEU A 87 7.17 6.02 14.78
CA LEU A 87 7.88 7.24 14.35
C LEU A 87 7.71 8.38 15.36
N ALA A 88 6.51 8.58 15.90
CA ALA A 88 6.28 9.56 16.97
C ALA A 88 7.09 9.22 18.22
N LEU A 89 7.16 7.94 18.59
CA LEU A 89 7.97 7.47 19.71
C LEU A 89 9.47 7.70 19.46
N GLY A 90 9.95 7.40 18.25
CA GLY A 90 11.34 7.63 17.86
C GLY A 90 11.76 9.09 17.97
N LYS A 91 10.89 10.02 17.55
CA LYS A 91 11.12 11.46 17.75
C LYS A 91 11.15 11.87 19.22
N ALA A 92 10.31 11.27 20.06
CA ALA A 92 10.27 11.56 21.49
C ALA A 92 11.54 11.08 22.24
N TYR A 93 12.16 9.99 21.79
CA TYR A 93 13.39 9.44 22.37
C TYR A 93 14.69 10.02 21.80
N GLN A 94 14.62 10.88 20.77
CA GLN A 94 15.78 11.61 20.25
C GLN A 94 16.14 12.88 21.06
N HIS A 95 15.49 13.10 22.21
CA HIS A 95 15.78 14.18 23.15
C HIS A 95 16.71 13.76 24.28
#